data_AF-A0A351ESF1-F1
#
_entry.id   AF-A0A351ESF1-F1
#
_cell.length_a   1.000
_cell.length_b   1.000
_cell.length_c   1.000
_cell.angle_alpha   90.00
_cell.angle_beta   90.00
_cell.angle_gamma   90.00
#
_symmetry.space_group_name_H-M   'P 1'
#
loop_
_entity.id
_entity.type
_entity.pdbx_description
1 polymer ?
#
loop_
_entity_poly.entity_id
_entity_poly.type
_entity_poly.pdbx_seq_one_letter_code
_entity_poly.pdbx_strand_id
1 'polypeptide(L)'
;MAPWRVPLCMPAQTKSRALTNKTFDEAIADHRVVLVDFWATWCGPCKTMAPDLDLIARETEDDVLIAKVDVDKERQLVERFGIQSMPTIITFHQGEVHRTYIGAVPAAGLRAALADAQKPKRKGLLRSLFGS
;
A
#
# COMPACT_ATOMS: atom_id res chain seq x y z
N MET A 1 -13.07 -26.08 35.72
CA MET A 1 -12.48 -24.94 36.43
C MET A 1 -11.49 -24.31 35.49
N ALA A 2 -11.76 -23.03 35.20
CA ALA A 2 -11.39 -22.28 34.01
C ALA A 2 -9.87 -22.16 33.79
N PRO A 3 -9.44 -21.64 32.64
CA PRO A 3 -9.87 -21.98 31.28
C PRO A 3 -8.61 -22.00 30.36
N TRP A 4 -8.81 -22.25 29.07
CA TRP A 4 -7.88 -21.91 27.98
C TRP A 4 -6.97 -20.73 28.32
N ARG A 5 -5.73 -21.03 28.72
CA ARG A 5 -4.66 -20.04 28.76
C ARG A 5 -4.47 -19.60 27.31
N VAL A 6 -5.04 -18.44 27.00
CA VAL A 6 -4.61 -17.60 25.89
C VAL A 6 -3.09 -17.53 25.99
N PRO A 7 -2.32 -17.97 24.98
CA PRO A 7 -0.92 -17.63 24.95
C PRO A 7 -0.86 -16.11 24.98
N LEU A 8 -0.07 -15.56 25.90
CA LEU A 8 0.22 -14.14 26.05
C LEU A 8 0.15 -13.43 24.69
N CYS A 9 -0.54 -12.27 24.65
CA CYS A 9 -0.39 -11.23 23.64
C CYS A 9 1.03 -11.24 23.05
N MET A 10 1.24 -11.98 21.96
CA MET A 10 2.47 -11.83 21.18
C MET A 10 2.36 -10.44 20.56
N PRO A 11 3.39 -9.59 20.67
CA PRO A 11 3.39 -8.32 19.98
C PRO A 11 3.15 -8.62 18.51
N ALA A 12 2.08 -8.02 18.01
CA ALA A 12 1.59 -8.18 16.68
C ALA A 12 2.75 -7.85 15.73
N GLN A 13 3.37 -8.85 15.08
CA GLN A 13 4.48 -8.62 14.16
C GLN A 13 3.97 -7.71 13.03
N THR A 14 4.41 -6.46 13.01
CA THR A 14 4.05 -5.47 11.99
C THR A 14 4.68 -5.91 10.68
N LYS A 15 3.86 -6.45 9.75
CA LYS A 15 4.33 -6.88 8.42
C LYS A 15 4.34 -5.71 7.41
N SER A 16 3.84 -4.53 7.77
CA SER A 16 4.00 -3.33 6.94
C SER A 16 5.45 -2.84 6.98
N ARG A 17 6.03 -2.53 5.81
CA ARG A 17 7.45 -2.17 5.67
C ARG A 17 7.62 -0.67 5.53
N ALA A 18 8.43 -0.06 6.40
CA ALA A 18 8.84 1.33 6.21
C ALA A 18 9.84 1.42 5.03
N LEU A 19 9.54 2.26 4.05
CA LEU A 19 10.42 2.52 2.91
C LEU A 19 11.04 3.91 3.04
N THR A 20 12.29 4.01 2.59
CA THR A 20 13.07 5.25 2.50
C THR A 20 13.41 5.54 1.05
N ASN A 21 13.93 6.73 0.76
CA ASN A 21 14.43 7.09 -0.57
C ASN A 21 15.41 6.04 -1.15
N LYS A 22 16.16 5.32 -0.31
CA LYS A 22 17.14 4.31 -0.73
C LYS A 22 16.53 2.96 -1.06
N THR A 23 15.50 2.56 -0.31
CA THR A 23 14.92 1.20 -0.39
C THR A 23 13.64 1.16 -1.24
N PHE A 24 13.14 2.32 -1.66
CA PHE A 24 11.86 2.43 -2.34
C PHE A 24 11.86 1.75 -3.71
N ASP A 25 12.83 2.09 -4.56
CA ASP A 25 12.88 1.60 -5.95
C ASP A 25 13.09 0.09 -6.03
N GLU A 26 13.93 -0.47 -5.16
CA GLU A 26 14.11 -1.92 -5.02
C GLU A 26 12.81 -2.58 -4.57
N ALA A 27 12.13 -2.02 -3.55
CA ALA A 27 10.87 -2.55 -3.05
C ALA A 27 9.78 -2.68 -4.11
N ILE A 28 9.61 -1.66 -4.95
CA ILE A 28 8.59 -1.65 -6.01
C ILE A 28 8.96 -2.55 -7.19
N ALA A 29 10.24 -2.84 -7.39
CA ALA A 29 10.72 -3.73 -8.45
C ALA A 29 10.61 -5.21 -8.03
N ASP A 30 10.90 -5.50 -6.76
CA ASP A 30 10.95 -6.88 -6.23
C ASP A 30 9.58 -7.51 -5.98
N HIS A 31 8.51 -6.70 -5.91
CA HIS A 31 7.17 -7.18 -5.63
C HIS A 31 6.24 -6.86 -6.81
N ARG A 32 5.41 -7.83 -7.18
CA ARG A 32 4.41 -7.69 -8.24
C ARG A 32 3.41 -6.59 -7.92
N VAL A 33 2.97 -6.48 -6.67
CA VAL A 33 2.07 -5.42 -6.22
C VAL A 33 2.61 -4.76 -4.96
N VAL A 34 2.64 -3.43 -4.95
CA VAL A 34 3.00 -2.67 -3.74
C VAL A 34 1.92 -1.63 -3.47
N LEU A 35 1.42 -1.59 -2.23
CA LEU A 35 0.61 -0.48 -1.74
C LEU A 35 1.46 0.35 -0.79
N VAL A 36 1.63 1.63 -1.10
CA VAL A 36 2.39 2.58 -0.30
C VAL A 36 1.43 3.56 0.36
N ASP A 37 1.47 3.64 1.69
CA ASP A 37 0.83 4.66 2.50
C ASP A 37 1.79 5.81 2.79
N PHE A 38 1.53 6.97 2.20
CA PHE A 38 2.22 8.22 2.52
C PHE A 38 1.55 8.87 3.72
N TRP A 39 2.21 8.79 4.87
CA TRP A 39 1.65 9.15 6.17
C TRP A 39 2.53 10.16 6.91
N ALA A 40 1.98 10.74 7.97
CA ALA A 40 2.69 11.65 8.86
C ALA A 40 2.26 11.46 10.32
N THR A 41 3.12 11.82 11.27
CA THR A 41 2.84 11.69 12.71
C THR A 41 1.72 12.60 13.21
N TRP A 42 1.52 13.72 12.52
CA TRP A 42 0.48 14.72 12.76
C TRP A 42 -0.83 14.43 12.02
N CYS A 43 -0.86 13.41 11.16
CA CYS A 43 -2.05 13.02 10.40
C CYS A 43 -2.97 12.13 11.26
N GLY A 44 -4.06 12.72 11.78
CA GLY A 44 -5.09 12.00 12.54
C GLY A 44 -5.68 10.79 11.80
N PRO A 45 -6.22 10.96 10.57
CA PRO A 45 -6.80 9.86 9.80
C PRO A 45 -5.82 8.71 9.50
N CYS A 46 -4.53 9.02 9.29
CA CYS A 46 -3.50 8.02 9.05
C CYS A 46 -3.33 7.06 10.24
N LYS A 47 -3.49 7.56 11.48
CA LYS A 47 -3.41 6.73 12.70
C LYS A 47 -4.53 5.71 12.77
N THR A 48 -5.72 6.05 12.27
CA THR A 48 -6.86 5.13 12.20
C THR A 48 -6.67 4.06 11.13
N MET A 49 -6.03 4.38 10.01
CA MET A 49 -5.76 3.43 8.93
C MET A 49 -4.58 2.49 9.20
N ALA A 50 -3.62 2.90 10.03
CA ALA A 50 -2.44 2.12 10.36
C ALA A 50 -2.73 0.66 10.80
N PRO A 51 -3.66 0.39 11.74
CA PRO A 51 -3.97 -0.99 12.14
C PRO A 51 -4.58 -1.82 11.00
N ASP A 52 -5.40 -1.21 10.13
CA ASP A 52 -5.99 -1.90 8.99
C ASP A 52 -4.92 -2.31 7.97
N LEU A 53 -3.98 -1.40 7.68
CA LEU A 53 -2.83 -1.68 6.80
C LEU A 53 -1.95 -2.79 7.37
N ASP A 54 -1.69 -2.79 8.67
CA ASP A 54 -0.90 -3.82 9.33
C ASP A 54 -1.59 -5.19 9.31
N LEU A 55 -2.91 -5.22 9.47
CA LEU A 55 -3.70 -6.45 9.35
C LEU A 55 -3.66 -6.98 7.92
N ILE A 56 -3.92 -6.10 6.94
CA ILE A 56 -3.89 -6.47 5.53
C ILE A 56 -2.49 -6.99 5.14
N ALA A 57 -1.42 -6.36 5.60
CA ALA A 57 -0.05 -6.81 5.34
C ALA A 57 0.21 -8.25 5.81
N ARG A 58 -0.46 -8.70 6.88
CA ARG A 58 -0.36 -10.09 7.38
C ARG A 58 -1.14 -11.09 6.53
N GLU A 59 -2.25 -10.64 5.97
CA GLU A 59 -3.14 -11.46 5.14
C GLU A 59 -2.66 -11.56 3.68
N THR A 60 -1.76 -10.68 3.25
CA THR A 60 -1.25 -10.66 1.88
C THR A 60 -0.13 -11.68 1.63
N GLU A 61 -0.14 -12.20 0.40
CA GLU A 61 0.89 -13.08 -0.17
C GLU A 61 2.28 -12.41 -0.21
N ASP A 62 3.33 -13.21 -0.36
CA ASP A 62 4.72 -12.72 -0.33
C ASP A 62 5.07 -11.78 -1.50
N ASP A 63 4.36 -11.88 -2.62
CA ASP A 63 4.55 -11.03 -3.80
C ASP A 63 3.69 -9.73 -3.75
N VAL A 64 3.07 -9.46 -2.60
CA VAL A 64 2.29 -8.26 -2.32
C VAL A 64 2.84 -7.55 -1.09
N LEU A 65 3.36 -6.34 -1.28
CA LEU A 65 3.94 -5.54 -0.21
C LEU A 65 3.01 -4.43 0.24
N ILE A 66 2.80 -4.32 1.55
CA ILE A 66 2.23 -3.12 2.17
C ILE A 66 3.38 -2.31 2.76
N ALA A 67 3.56 -1.11 2.26
CA ALA A 67 4.65 -0.22 2.60
C ALA A 67 4.14 1.11 3.15
N LYS A 68 4.98 1.78 3.94
CA LYS A 68 4.69 3.08 4.53
C LYS A 68 5.87 4.03 4.29
N VAL A 69 5.56 5.26 3.92
CA VAL A 69 6.55 6.34 3.71
C VAL A 69 6.18 7.52 4.60
N ASP A 70 7.13 7.93 5.45
CA ASP A 70 7.01 9.10 6.31
C ASP A 70 7.33 10.36 5.50
N VAL A 71 6.31 11.19 5.23
CA VAL A 71 6.45 12.38 4.39
C VAL A 71 7.35 13.45 4.99
N ASP A 72 7.51 13.47 6.32
CA ASP A 72 8.37 14.46 6.99
C ASP A 72 9.85 14.12 6.76
N LYS A 73 10.18 12.83 6.60
CA LYS A 73 11.55 12.32 6.43
C LYS A 73 11.94 12.12 4.97
N GLU A 74 11.02 11.64 4.15
CA GLU A 74 11.31 11.19 2.79
C GLU A 74 10.82 12.19 1.74
N ARG A 75 11.30 13.44 1.84
CA ARG A 75 10.84 14.56 0.99
C ARG A 75 11.04 14.33 -0.52
N GLN A 76 12.08 13.60 -0.92
CA GLN A 76 12.31 13.29 -2.34
C GLN A 76 11.19 12.43 -2.92
N LEU A 77 10.66 11.46 -2.14
CA LEU A 77 9.50 10.67 -2.56
C LEU A 77 8.22 11.50 -2.61
N VAL A 78 8.04 12.43 -1.65
CA VAL A 78 6.92 13.38 -1.63
C VAL A 78 6.90 14.21 -2.91
N GLU A 79 8.06 14.78 -3.29
CA GLU A 79 8.21 15.57 -4.51
C GLU A 79 8.01 14.71 -5.78
N ARG A 80 8.63 13.53 -5.84
CA ARG A 80 8.56 12.60 -6.98
C ARG A 80 7.13 12.18 -7.31
N PHE A 81 6.30 11.94 -6.29
CA PHE A 81 4.92 11.49 -6.46
C PHE A 81 3.89 12.61 -6.30
N GLY A 82 4.32 13.86 -6.09
CA GLY A 82 3.43 15.01 -5.95
C GLY A 82 2.48 14.89 -4.76
N ILE A 83 2.96 14.38 -3.62
CA ILE A 83 2.12 14.18 -2.42
C ILE A 83 1.83 15.53 -1.78
N GLN A 84 0.56 15.96 -1.85
CA GLN A 84 0.11 17.26 -1.34
C GLN A 84 -0.84 17.16 -0.15
N SER A 85 -1.31 15.96 0.18
CA SER A 85 -2.24 15.75 1.28
C SER A 85 -2.09 14.34 1.86
N MET A 86 -2.43 14.20 3.14
CA MET A 86 -2.27 12.94 3.86
C MET A 86 -3.63 12.46 4.41
N PRO A 87 -3.89 11.14 4.40
CA PRO A 87 -3.06 10.12 3.76
C PRO A 87 -3.16 10.20 2.23
N THR A 88 -2.09 9.80 1.54
CA THR A 88 -2.16 9.46 0.12
C THR A 88 -1.71 8.02 -0.04
N ILE A 89 -2.51 7.21 -0.71
CA ILE A 89 -2.18 5.82 -0.99
C ILE A 89 -1.84 5.69 -2.47
N ILE A 90 -0.70 5.09 -2.78
CA ILE A 90 -0.34 4.74 -4.16
C ILE A 90 -0.19 3.23 -4.26
N THR A 91 -0.85 2.64 -5.25
CA THR A 91 -0.67 1.25 -5.63
C THR A 91 0.22 1.16 -6.85
N PHE A 92 1.12 0.18 -6.84
CA PHE A 92 2.06 -0.14 -7.90
C PHE A 92 1.79 -1.56 -8.39
N HIS A 93 1.99 -1.78 -9.68
CA HIS A 93 2.00 -3.11 -10.29
C HIS A 93 3.23 -3.22 -11.18
N GLN A 94 4.13 -4.16 -10.86
CA GLN A 94 5.39 -4.40 -11.56
C GLN A 94 6.25 -3.12 -11.71
N GLY A 95 6.46 -2.41 -10.59
CA GLY A 95 7.24 -1.17 -10.57
C GLY A 95 6.55 0.08 -11.14
N GLU A 96 5.39 -0.04 -11.79
CA GLU A 96 4.65 1.09 -12.35
C GLU A 96 3.50 1.54 -11.46
N VAL A 97 3.21 2.85 -11.45
CA VAL A 97 2.07 3.41 -10.73
C VAL A 97 0.76 2.89 -11.33
N HIS A 98 0.02 2.11 -10.54
CA HIS A 98 -1.30 1.60 -10.90
C HIS A 98 -2.40 2.61 -10.57
N ARG A 99 -2.51 3.07 -9.32
CA ARG A 99 -3.53 4.04 -8.95
C ARG A 99 -3.15 4.82 -7.70
N THR A 100 -3.54 6.09 -7.67
CA THR A 100 -3.41 6.98 -6.52
C THR A 100 -4.78 7.24 -5.90
N TYR A 101 -4.84 7.18 -4.57
CA TYR A 101 -6.00 7.52 -3.77
C TYR A 101 -5.62 8.65 -2.82
N ILE A 102 -6.40 9.71 -2.84
CA ILE A 102 -6.17 10.90 -2.01
C ILE A 102 -7.18 10.90 -0.87
N GLY A 103 -6.70 11.00 0.37
CA GLY A 103 -7.52 10.99 1.57
C GLY A 103 -7.69 9.60 2.19
N ALA A 104 -8.44 9.55 3.30
CA ALA A 104 -8.61 8.33 4.07
C ALA A 104 -9.40 7.27 3.30
N VAL A 105 -8.87 6.05 3.25
CA VAL A 105 -9.49 4.89 2.60
C VAL A 105 -9.86 3.86 3.67
N PRO A 106 -11.12 3.41 3.78
CA PRO A 106 -11.50 2.39 4.74
C PRO A 106 -10.87 1.03 4.39
N ALA A 107 -10.77 0.12 5.37
CA ALA A 107 -10.19 -1.22 5.18
C ALA A 107 -10.71 -1.98 3.95
N ALA A 108 -12.02 -1.91 3.68
CA ALA A 108 -12.63 -2.53 2.50
C ALA A 108 -12.11 -1.91 1.19
N GLY A 109 -11.92 -0.60 1.16
CA GLY A 109 -11.33 0.13 0.03
C GLY A 109 -9.86 -0.21 -0.19
N LEU A 110 -9.08 -0.39 0.88
CA LEU A 110 -7.68 -0.83 0.80
C LEU A 110 -7.56 -2.23 0.20
N ARG A 111 -8.40 -3.17 0.62
CA ARG A 111 -8.47 -4.52 0.03
C ARG A 111 -8.89 -4.48 -1.44
N ALA A 112 -9.87 -3.63 -1.78
CA ALA A 112 -10.28 -3.45 -3.16
C ALA A 112 -9.17 -2.83 -4.02
N ALA A 113 -8.38 -1.89 -3.48
CA ALA A 113 -7.25 -1.28 -4.16
C ALA A 113 -6.16 -2.31 -4.48
N LEU A 114 -5.85 -3.21 -3.54
CA LEU A 114 -4.91 -4.31 -3.77
C LEU A 114 -5.43 -5.27 -4.83
N ALA A 115 -6.70 -5.67 -4.77
CA ALA A 115 -7.31 -6.56 -5.75
C ALA A 115 -7.38 -5.95 -7.16
N ASP A 116 -7.54 -4.62 -7.26
CA ASP A 116 -7.45 -3.87 -8.53
C ASP A 116 -6.01 -3.86 -9.05
N ALA A 117 -5.03 -3.61 -8.17
CA ALA A 117 -3.62 -3.53 -8.50
C ALA A 117 -3.02 -4.87 -8.94
N GLN A 118 -3.59 -6.01 -8.55
CA GLN A 118 -3.18 -7.33 -9.06
C GLN A 118 -3.47 -7.54 -10.55
N LYS A 119 -4.35 -6.72 -11.14
CA LYS A 119 -4.70 -6.83 -12.56
C LYS A 119 -3.85 -5.87 -13.37
N PRO A 120 -3.24 -6.31 -14.48
CA PRO A 120 -2.51 -5.39 -15.34
C PRO A 120 -3.46 -4.31 -15.85
N LYS A 121 -3.00 -3.05 -15.88
CA LYS A 121 -3.72 -2.01 -16.64
C LYS A 121 -3.87 -2.51 -18.06
N ARG A 122 -5.10 -2.69 -18.53
CA ARG A 122 -5.37 -3.02 -19.94
C ARG A 122 -4.78 -1.89 -20.79
N LYS A 123 -3.58 -2.09 -21.35
CA LYS A 123 -3.11 -1.29 -22.48
C LYS A 123 -4.21 -1.37 -23.52
N GLY A 124 -4.64 -0.20 -24.00
CA GLY A 124 -5.84 -0.02 -24.80
C GLY A 124 -6.05 -1.18 -25.76
N LEU A 125 -7.17 -1.87 -25.59
CA LEU A 125 -7.66 -2.83 -26.57
C LEU A 125 -7.89 -2.06 -27.86
N LEU A 126 -6.87 -2.02 -28.72
CA LEU A 126 -7.00 -1.58 -30.10
C LEU A 126 -7.88 -2.61 -30.80
N ARG A 127 -9.21 -2.45 -30.70
CA ARG A 127 -10.17 -3.15 -31.58
C ARG A 127 -10.09 -2.51 -32.97
N SER A 128 -8.98 -2.74 -33.66
CA SER A 128 -8.96 -2.64 -35.11
C SER A 128 -9.17 -4.03 -35.67
N LEU A 129 -10.43 -4.49 -35.71
CA LEU A 129 -10.89 -5.63 -36.53
C LEU A 129 -12.42 -5.53 -36.76
N PHE A 130 -12.89 -4.39 -37.25
CA PHE A 130 -14.01 -4.39 -38.21
C PHE A 130 -13.42 -3.95 -39.55
N GLY A 131 -12.70 -4.88 -40.17
CA GLY A 131 -12.48 -4.85 -41.61
C GLY A 131 -13.70 -5.48 -42.28
N SER A 132 -14.48 -4.65 -42.98
CA SER A 132 -15.32 -4.97 -44.13
C SER A 132 -15.62 -3.67 -44.87
#